data_AF-A0AAE5TKJ6-F1
#
_entry.id   AF-A0AAE5TKJ6-F1
#
_cell.length_a   1.000
_cell.length_b   1.000
_cell.length_c   1.000
_cell.angle_alpha   90.00
_cell.angle_beta   90.00
_cell.angle_gamma   90.00
#
_symmetry.space_group_name_H-M   'P 1'
#
loop_
_entity.id
_entity.type
_entity.pdbx_description
1 polymer ?
#
loop_
_entity_poly.entity_id
_entity_poly.type
_entity_poly.pdbx_seq_one_letter_code
_entity_poly.pdbx_strand_id
1 'polypeptide(L)'
;MITQRKINDVIISHDFYQLSEKIGYTADIILDYQQEIGQLVQTWKLAKCVEIYQDNSDYAYGRIKDTNSTDGSSPYYIGVFHSRVLPDDNDPLLVLTFSGDVLVIRMFADHDELFGTFQEKHNKSKLKSIKQRISSFLFKK
;
A
#
# COMPACT_ATOMS: atom_id res chain seq x y z
N MET A 1 -2.62 -0.34 -18.70
CA MET A 1 -2.31 1.11 -18.83
C MET A 1 -1.47 1.53 -17.64
N ILE A 2 -0.36 2.22 -17.89
CA ILE A 2 0.54 2.75 -16.86
C ILE A 2 0.48 4.27 -16.92
N THR A 3 0.32 4.92 -15.78
CA THR A 3 0.41 6.38 -15.64
C THR A 3 1.59 6.76 -14.75
N GLN A 4 2.19 7.91 -15.00
CA GLN A 4 3.28 8.43 -14.17
C GLN A 4 2.78 9.60 -13.35
N ARG A 5 3.04 9.57 -12.03
CA ARG A 5 2.78 10.69 -11.13
C ARG A 5 4.11 11.25 -10.65
N LYS A 6 4.35 12.54 -10.91
CA LYS A 6 5.52 13.25 -10.39
C LYS A 6 5.44 13.31 -8.85
N ILE A 7 6.59 13.14 -8.22
CA ILE A 7 6.76 13.31 -6.78
C ILE A 7 8.02 14.12 -6.51
N ASN A 8 8.01 14.91 -5.45
CA ASN A 8 9.17 15.69 -5.01
C ASN A 8 9.92 14.98 -3.88
N ASP A 9 9.25 14.11 -3.13
CA ASP A 9 9.86 13.32 -2.06
C ASP A 9 9.06 12.06 -1.74
N VAL A 10 9.69 11.16 -0.99
CA VAL A 10 9.10 9.97 -0.39
C VAL A 10 9.42 9.98 1.10
N ILE A 11 8.40 9.81 1.94
CA ILE A 11 8.56 9.71 3.39
C ILE A 11 7.90 8.45 3.93
N ILE A 12 8.48 7.90 5.00
CA ILE A 12 7.80 6.93 5.85
C ILE A 12 7.09 7.72 6.94
N SER A 13 5.79 7.50 7.09
CA SER A 13 4.97 8.21 8.07
C SER A 13 5.47 7.94 9.49
N HIS A 14 5.34 8.94 10.38
CA HIS A 14 5.72 8.79 11.78
C HIS A 14 4.93 7.67 12.48
N ASP A 15 3.68 7.44 12.07
CA ASP A 15 2.80 6.39 12.60
C ASP A 15 2.97 5.02 11.91
N PHE A 16 3.92 4.87 10.98
CA PHE A 16 4.07 3.66 10.15
C PHE A 16 4.12 2.36 10.96
N TYR A 17 5.01 2.27 11.94
CA TYR A 17 5.12 1.07 12.78
C TYR A 17 3.86 0.85 13.62
N GLN A 18 3.30 1.92 14.20
CA GLN A 18 2.08 1.84 15.00
C GLN A 18 0.88 1.37 14.17
N LEU A 19 0.75 1.80 12.91
CA LEU A 19 -0.34 1.39 12.03
C LEU A 19 -0.19 -0.06 11.57
N SER A 20 1.05 -0.48 11.27
CA SER A 20 1.37 -1.84 10.85
C SER A 20 1.12 -2.86 11.98
N GLU A 21 1.49 -2.51 13.21
CA GLU A 21 1.30 -3.36 14.38
C GLU A 21 -0.19 -3.64 14.68
N LYS A 22 -1.09 -2.70 14.36
CA LYS A 22 -2.55 -2.90 14.52
C LYS A 22 -3.12 -4.04 13.70
N ILE A 23 -2.40 -4.48 12.66
CA ILE A 23 -2.78 -5.61 11.81
C ILE A 23 -1.76 -6.76 11.91
N GLY A 24 -0.92 -6.76 12.96
CA GLY A 24 -0.07 -7.89 13.31
C GLY A 24 1.38 -7.82 12.84
N TYR A 25 1.80 -6.76 12.12
CA TYR A 25 3.20 -6.60 11.71
C TYR A 25 3.99 -5.85 12.76
N THR A 26 4.73 -6.60 13.59
CA THR A 26 5.64 -6.05 14.60
C THR A 26 6.86 -5.41 13.95
N ALA A 27 7.59 -4.60 14.72
CA ALA A 27 8.82 -3.97 14.26
C ALA A 27 9.87 -5.00 13.80
N ASP A 28 9.96 -6.15 14.47
CA ASP A 28 10.89 -7.22 14.10
C ASP A 28 10.58 -7.80 12.71
N ILE A 29 9.29 -8.08 12.43
CA ILE A 29 8.87 -8.56 11.10
C ILE A 29 9.21 -7.52 10.03
N ILE A 30 8.95 -6.25 10.29
CA ILE A 30 9.25 -5.16 9.35
C ILE A 30 10.76 -5.01 9.13
N LEU A 31 11.56 -5.24 10.17
CA LEU A 31 13.03 -5.12 10.12
C LEU A 31 13.65 -6.12 9.15
N ASP A 32 13.03 -7.29 8.98
CA ASP A 32 13.44 -8.30 7.99
C ASP A 32 13.36 -7.78 6.54
N TYR A 33 12.56 -6.73 6.29
CA TYR A 33 12.37 -6.12 4.97
C TYR A 33 12.93 -4.69 4.86
N GLN A 34 13.73 -4.24 5.84
CA GLN A 34 14.21 -2.86 5.90
C GLN A 34 15.03 -2.46 4.66
N GLN A 35 15.76 -3.42 4.09
CA GLN A 35 16.62 -3.19 2.93
C GLN A 35 15.78 -2.93 1.68
N GLU A 36 14.75 -3.73 1.45
CA GLU A 36 13.85 -3.66 0.30
C GLU A 36 12.98 -2.40 0.37
N ILE A 37 12.45 -2.08 1.56
CA ILE A 37 11.75 -0.82 1.80
C ILE A 37 12.67 0.37 1.48
N GLY A 38 13.93 0.33 1.95
CA GLY A 38 14.94 1.34 1.64
C GLY A 38 15.20 1.49 0.15
N GLN A 39 15.30 0.37 -0.59
CA GLN A 39 15.50 0.36 -2.03
C GLN A 39 14.31 0.97 -2.79
N LEU A 40 13.07 0.67 -2.40
CA LEU A 40 11.87 1.28 -2.99
C LEU A 40 11.87 2.81 -2.79
N VAL A 41 12.16 3.25 -1.57
CA VAL A 41 12.28 4.69 -1.25
C VAL A 41 13.32 5.36 -2.15
N GLN A 42 14.51 4.77 -2.29
CA GLN A 42 15.55 5.32 -3.15
C GLN A 42 15.15 5.32 -4.63
N THR A 43 14.52 4.25 -5.10
CA THR A 43 14.04 4.13 -6.49
C THR A 43 13.09 5.27 -6.84
N TRP A 44 12.08 5.51 -6.01
CA TRP A 44 11.12 6.58 -6.20
C TRP A 44 11.74 7.98 -6.08
N LYS A 45 12.64 8.19 -5.11
CA LYS A 45 13.36 9.48 -4.95
C LYS A 45 14.23 9.81 -6.16
N LEU A 46 14.97 8.81 -6.68
CA LEU A 46 15.84 8.99 -7.85
C LEU A 46 15.02 9.25 -9.12
N ALA A 47 13.92 8.52 -9.32
CA ALA A 47 13.05 8.69 -10.48
C ALA A 47 12.28 10.02 -10.47
N LYS A 48 12.03 10.61 -9.28
CA LYS A 48 11.18 11.82 -9.09
C LYS A 48 9.76 11.64 -9.63
N CYS A 49 9.35 10.39 -9.80
CA CYS A 49 8.01 9.97 -10.17
C CYS A 49 7.76 8.56 -9.64
N VAL A 50 6.49 8.19 -9.65
CA VAL A 50 6.06 6.81 -9.41
C VAL A 50 5.11 6.40 -10.54
N GLU A 51 5.29 5.18 -11.01
CA GLU A 51 4.42 4.56 -12.01
C GLU A 51 3.25 3.88 -11.33
N ILE A 52 2.05 4.17 -11.81
CA ILE A 52 0.79 3.62 -11.33
C ILE A 52 0.23 2.72 -12.41
N TYR A 53 0.02 1.44 -12.09
CA TYR A 53 -0.53 0.47 -13.02
C TYR A 53 -1.97 0.09 -12.66
N GLN A 54 -2.74 -0.32 -13.67
CA GLN A 54 -4.12 -0.77 -13.51
C GLN A 54 -4.26 -2.30 -13.64
N ASP A 55 -3.64 -2.88 -14.68
CA ASP A 55 -3.70 -4.31 -14.96
C ASP A 55 -2.54 -5.06 -14.27
N ASN A 56 -2.82 -6.23 -13.71
CA ASN A 56 -1.79 -7.06 -13.09
C ASN A 56 -0.67 -7.46 -14.06
N SER A 57 -0.94 -7.53 -15.37
CA SER A 57 0.09 -7.78 -16.39
C SER A 57 1.14 -6.67 -16.48
N ASP A 58 0.78 -5.45 -16.06
CA ASP A 58 1.66 -4.27 -16.07
C ASP A 58 2.47 -4.15 -14.77
N TYR A 59 2.36 -5.12 -13.85
CA TYR A 59 3.16 -5.15 -12.64
C TYR A 59 4.66 -5.10 -12.97
N ALA A 60 5.37 -4.25 -12.25
CA ALA A 60 6.82 -4.27 -12.14
C ALA A 60 7.23 -3.76 -10.76
N TYR A 61 8.37 -4.22 -10.26
CA TYR A 61 8.88 -3.77 -8.97
C TYR A 61 9.05 -2.25 -8.93
N GLY A 62 8.58 -1.62 -7.85
CA GLY A 62 8.54 -0.16 -7.73
C GLY A 62 7.34 0.51 -8.39
N ARG A 63 6.44 -0.21 -9.07
CA ARG A 63 5.14 0.34 -9.48
C ARG A 63 4.11 0.18 -8.37
N ILE A 64 3.19 1.14 -8.31
CA ILE A 64 2.10 1.14 -7.33
C ILE A 64 0.77 0.86 -8.02
N LYS A 65 -0.16 0.26 -7.30
CA LYS A 65 -1.53 0.03 -7.78
C LYS A 65 -2.52 0.82 -6.96
N ASP A 66 -3.53 1.37 -7.62
CA ASP A 66 -4.68 1.99 -6.94
C ASP A 66 -5.45 0.92 -6.16
N THR A 67 -5.38 0.99 -4.82
CA THR A 67 -6.08 0.06 -3.91
C THR A 67 -7.60 0.21 -4.03
N ASN A 68 -8.08 1.36 -4.50
CA ASN A 68 -9.50 1.62 -4.76
C ASN A 68 -10.03 0.96 -6.03
N SER A 69 -9.17 0.43 -6.91
CA SER A 69 -9.57 -0.23 -8.16
C SER A 69 -10.28 -1.57 -7.94
N THR A 70 -10.19 -2.16 -6.74
CA THR A 70 -10.85 -3.41 -6.38
C THR A 70 -12.32 -3.20 -5.99
N ASP A 71 -13.20 -4.12 -6.39
CA ASP A 71 -14.64 -4.05 -6.11
C ASP A 71 -14.96 -3.84 -4.62
N GLY A 72 -15.86 -2.88 -4.36
CA GLY A 72 -16.29 -2.49 -3.02
C GLY A 72 -15.22 -1.74 -2.21
N SER A 73 -14.09 -1.32 -2.82
CA SER A 73 -13.07 -0.51 -2.14
C SER A 73 -13.49 0.93 -1.96
N SER A 74 -14.34 1.45 -2.85
CA SER A 74 -14.95 2.77 -2.68
C SER A 74 -16.05 2.74 -1.61
N PRO A 75 -16.14 3.74 -0.71
CA PRO A 75 -15.32 4.97 -0.67
C PRO A 75 -14.06 4.86 0.21
N TYR A 76 -13.76 3.68 0.74
CA TYR A 76 -12.80 3.48 1.83
C TYR A 76 -11.33 3.67 1.45
N TYR A 77 -10.96 3.36 0.20
CA TYR A 77 -9.58 3.41 -0.28
C TYR A 77 -9.31 4.51 -1.30
N ILE A 78 -10.18 5.52 -1.39
CA ILE A 78 -9.94 6.68 -2.26
C ILE A 78 -8.58 7.31 -1.89
N GLY A 79 -7.68 7.41 -2.88
CA GLY A 79 -6.34 7.96 -2.70
C GLY A 79 -5.33 7.03 -2.01
N VAL A 80 -5.69 5.76 -1.78
CA VAL A 80 -4.82 4.72 -1.24
C VAL A 80 -4.23 3.88 -2.36
N PHE A 81 -2.94 3.64 -2.30
CA PHE A 81 -2.20 2.80 -3.23
C PHE A 81 -1.46 1.71 -2.45
N HIS A 82 -0.98 0.69 -3.16
CA HIS A 82 -0.06 -0.29 -2.60
C HIS A 82 1.08 -0.62 -3.56
N SER A 83 2.24 -0.93 -3.01
CA SER A 83 3.40 -1.49 -3.71
C SER A 83 3.76 -2.81 -3.06
N ARG A 84 4.27 -3.75 -3.85
CA ARG A 84 4.94 -4.92 -3.30
C ARG A 84 6.29 -4.53 -2.74
N VAL A 85 6.66 -5.15 -1.63
CA VAL A 85 7.96 -4.96 -0.97
C VAL A 85 9.05 -5.76 -1.68
N LEU A 86 8.70 -6.94 -2.20
CA LEU A 86 9.62 -7.81 -2.93
C LEU A 86 9.36 -7.76 -4.44
N PRO A 87 10.40 -7.98 -5.28
CA PRO A 87 10.24 -7.94 -6.73
C PRO A 87 9.45 -9.13 -7.29
N ASP A 88 9.59 -10.29 -6.66
CA ASP A 88 9.14 -11.61 -7.12
C ASP A 88 8.09 -12.27 -6.21
N ASP A 89 7.70 -11.61 -5.13
CA ASP A 89 6.60 -12.03 -4.26
C ASP A 89 5.39 -11.08 -4.38
N ASN A 90 4.19 -11.59 -4.12
CA ASN A 90 2.98 -10.79 -4.01
C ASN A 90 2.94 -10.02 -2.68
N ASP A 91 3.45 -10.61 -1.62
CA ASP A 91 3.46 -10.06 -0.27
C ASP A 91 4.89 -10.02 0.27
N PRO A 92 5.20 -9.11 1.22
CA PRO A 92 4.31 -8.11 1.82
C PRO A 92 4.13 -6.85 0.95
N LEU A 93 3.23 -5.98 1.40
CA LEU A 93 2.84 -4.73 0.76
C LEU A 93 3.22 -3.51 1.61
N LEU A 94 3.58 -2.42 0.92
CA LEU A 94 3.54 -1.07 1.47
C LEU A 94 2.25 -0.38 1.03
N VAL A 95 1.48 0.10 1.98
CA VAL A 95 0.33 0.97 1.74
C VAL A 95 0.81 2.41 1.63
N LEU A 96 0.37 3.09 0.59
CA LEU A 96 0.86 4.39 0.17
C LEU A 96 -0.30 5.38 0.02
N THR A 97 -0.02 6.65 0.28
CA THR A 97 -0.93 7.77 -0.02
C THR A 97 -0.13 8.93 -0.59
N PHE A 98 -0.79 9.92 -1.16
CA PHE A 98 -0.14 11.15 -1.59
C PHE A 98 -0.57 12.33 -0.72
N SER A 99 0.40 13.13 -0.28
CA SER A 99 0.19 14.45 0.33
C SER A 99 0.80 15.49 -0.60
N GLY A 100 -0.03 16.09 -1.46
CA GLY A 100 0.45 16.87 -2.60
C GLY A 100 1.33 16.02 -3.53
N ASP A 101 2.59 16.45 -3.70
CA ASP A 101 3.63 15.78 -4.48
C ASP A 101 4.54 14.87 -3.63
N VAL A 102 4.18 14.58 -2.37
CA VAL A 102 4.93 13.66 -1.52
C VAL A 102 4.24 12.31 -1.48
N LEU A 103 4.99 11.24 -1.79
CA LEU A 103 4.54 9.86 -1.60
C LEU A 103 4.79 9.47 -0.14
N VAL A 104 3.72 9.10 0.57
CA VAL A 104 3.78 8.78 2.00
C VAL A 104 3.52 7.29 2.18
N ILE A 105 4.51 6.58 2.73
CA ILE A 105 4.38 5.18 3.16
C ILE A 105 3.69 5.15 4.52
N ARG A 106 2.51 4.53 4.58
CA ARG A 106 1.58 4.60 5.71
C ARG A 106 1.59 3.38 6.60
N MET A 107 1.62 2.18 6.01
CA MET A 107 1.66 0.93 6.78
C MET A 107 2.24 -0.20 5.95
N PHE A 108 2.75 -1.21 6.64
CA PHE A 108 3.09 -2.53 6.13
C PHE A 108 1.88 -3.45 6.26
N ALA A 109 1.56 -4.22 5.23
CA ALA A 109 0.38 -5.06 5.16
C ALA A 109 0.61 -6.27 4.22
N ASP A 110 -0.41 -7.10 4.04
CA ASP A 110 -0.51 -8.06 2.93
C ASP A 110 -1.86 -7.90 2.21
N HIS A 111 -2.06 -8.69 1.15
CA HIS A 111 -3.31 -8.69 0.41
C HIS A 111 -4.53 -9.11 1.25
N ASP A 112 -4.37 -10.03 2.18
CA ASP A 112 -5.49 -10.56 2.96
C ASP A 112 -5.98 -9.52 3.99
N GLU A 113 -5.08 -8.76 4.61
CA GLU A 113 -5.43 -7.67 5.51
C GLU A 113 -6.11 -6.49 4.79
N LEU A 114 -5.76 -6.23 3.52
CA LEU A 114 -6.35 -5.14 2.73
C LEU A 114 -7.64 -5.53 2.02
N PHE A 115 -7.75 -6.78 1.55
CA PHE A 115 -8.78 -7.23 0.62
C PHE A 115 -9.55 -8.47 1.08
N GLY A 116 -9.23 -9.02 2.25
CA GLY A 116 -9.80 -10.26 2.78
C GLY A 116 -9.18 -11.50 2.14
N THR A 117 -9.20 -12.59 2.91
CA THR A 117 -8.79 -13.93 2.46
C THR A 117 -9.67 -14.42 1.31
N PHE A 118 -9.22 -15.47 0.61
CA PHE A 118 -10.00 -16.10 -0.46
C PHE A 118 -11.44 -16.45 -0.06
N GLN A 119 -11.64 -16.97 1.17
CA GLN A 119 -12.97 -17.32 1.67
C GLN A 119 -13.85 -16.09 1.93
N GLU A 120 -13.24 -14.99 2.41
CA GLU A 120 -13.95 -13.76 2.78
C GLU A 120 -14.33 -12.93 1.55
N LYS A 121 -13.68 -13.13 0.41
CA LYS A 121 -13.98 -12.39 -0.85
C LYS A 121 -15.42 -12.58 -1.33
N HIS A 122 -16.09 -13.65 -0.92
CA HIS A 122 -17.50 -13.87 -1.21
C HIS A 122 -18.46 -13.17 -0.22
N ASN A 123 -17.95 -12.68 0.91
CA ASN A 123 -18.73 -12.02 1.94
C ASN A 123 -18.57 -10.49 1.87
N LYS A 124 -19.49 -9.83 1.15
CA LYS A 124 -19.50 -8.36 0.98
C LYS A 124 -19.48 -7.59 2.31
N SER A 125 -20.15 -8.09 3.34
CA SER A 125 -20.18 -7.42 4.66
C SER A 125 -18.82 -7.49 5.35
N LYS A 126 -18.14 -8.65 5.26
CA LYS A 126 -16.80 -8.83 5.81
C LYS A 126 -15.78 -7.95 5.07
N LEU A 127 -15.82 -7.94 3.74
CA LEU A 127 -14.97 -7.05 2.93
C LEU A 127 -15.17 -5.58 3.29
N LYS A 128 -16.44 -5.14 3.43
CA LYS A 128 -16.76 -3.78 3.87
C LYS A 128 -16.15 -3.48 5.24
N SER A 129 -16.27 -4.40 6.20
CA SER A 129 -15.71 -4.23 7.54
C SER A 129 -14.19 -4.13 7.53
N ILE A 130 -13.50 -4.94 6.72
CA ILE A 130 -12.04 -4.88 6.56
C ILE A 130 -11.64 -3.49 6.05
N LYS A 131 -12.27 -3.05 4.97
CA LYS A 131 -11.96 -1.76 4.32
C LYS A 131 -12.27 -0.57 5.22
N GLN A 132 -13.37 -0.61 5.97
CA GLN A 132 -13.70 0.39 6.99
C GLN A 132 -12.65 0.45 8.10
N ARG A 133 -12.20 -0.72 8.59
CA ARG A 133 -11.17 -0.82 9.62
C ARG A 133 -9.86 -0.18 9.13
N ILE A 134 -9.36 -0.59 7.96
CA ILE A 134 -8.11 -0.04 7.41
C ILE A 134 -8.25 1.46 7.09
N SER A 135 -9.36 1.89 6.50
CA SER A 135 -9.63 3.31 6.23
C SER A 135 -9.65 4.15 7.51
N SER A 136 -10.21 3.62 8.61
CA SER A 136 -10.21 4.30 9.92
C SER A 136 -8.80 4.49 10.51
N PHE A 137 -7.87 3.62 10.13
CA PHE A 137 -6.47 3.73 10.55
C PHE A 137 -5.73 4.78 9.71
N LEU A 138 -5.96 4.81 8.41
CA LEU A 138 -5.29 5.71 7.46
C LEU A 138 -5.77 7.16 7.53
N PHE A 139 -7.06 7.37 7.76
CA PHE A 139 -7.70 8.68 7.61
C PHE A 139 -8.40 9.13 8.88
N LYS A 140 -7.78 8.89 10.06
CA LYS A 140 -8.28 9.39 11.34
C LYS A 140 -8.84 10.81 11.16
N LYS A 141 -10.14 10.95 11.40
CA LYS A 141 -10.81 12.25 11.53
C LYS A 141 -10.44 12.87 12.87
#